data_AF-A0A7Y9JGD0-F1
#
_entry.id   AF-A0A7Y9JGD0-F1
#
_cell.length_a   1.000
_cell.length_b   1.000
_cell.length_c   1.000
_cell.angle_alpha   90.00
_cell.angle_beta   90.00
_cell.angle_gamma   90.00
#
_symmetry.space_group_name_H-M   'P 1'
#
loop_
_entity.id
_entity.type
_entity.pdbx_description
1 polymer ?
#
loop_
_entity_poly.entity_id
_entity_poly.type
_entity_poly.pdbx_seq_one_letter_code
_entity_poly.pdbx_strand_id
1 'polypeptide(L)'
;MSTDYIVAALTFVVVLVSMLVTHNVADHWVQPQAQSRDKGLHGVHMWKGRLACLRHVASYTACTALIVAVMWALFELRVSLFSFILGQLISAVTHFWADRRTTLRRLAEFVDRLQGLKDEAVGSFYQLGAPRAGKDDNPALGGGGHRRSWVVVAHRGSMRPSQAS
;
A
#
# COMPACT_ATOMS: atom_id res chain seq x y z
N MET A 1 31.18 13.78 -10.55
CA MET A 1 30.41 12.71 -9.88
C MET A 1 30.90 11.38 -10.44
N SER A 2 31.31 10.41 -9.60
CA SER A 2 31.78 9.11 -10.13
C SER A 2 30.65 8.43 -10.91
N THR A 3 30.98 7.78 -12.03
CA THR A 3 30.06 6.96 -12.82
C THR A 3 29.34 5.92 -11.94
N ASP A 4 30.01 5.40 -10.92
CA ASP A 4 29.42 4.42 -9.99
C ASP A 4 28.25 5.00 -9.20
N TYR A 5 28.31 6.27 -8.78
CA TYR A 5 27.19 6.92 -8.08
C TYR A 5 26.00 7.13 -8.99
N ILE A 6 26.22 7.45 -10.27
CA ILE A 6 25.16 7.60 -11.26
C ILE A 6 24.48 6.24 -11.51
N VAL A 7 25.26 5.16 -11.68
CA VAL A 7 24.72 3.80 -11.87
C VAL A 7 23.93 3.35 -10.63
N ALA A 8 24.44 3.61 -9.42
CA ALA A 8 23.74 3.29 -8.19
C ALA A 8 22.42 4.06 -8.06
N ALA A 9 22.43 5.37 -8.36
CA ALA A 9 21.23 6.20 -8.34
C ALA A 9 20.18 5.72 -9.36
N LEU A 10 20.59 5.39 -10.59
CA LEU A 10 19.69 4.86 -11.61
C LEU A 10 19.13 3.49 -11.20
N THR A 11 19.97 2.60 -10.67
CA THR A 11 19.52 1.29 -10.15
C THR A 11 18.47 1.47 -9.06
N PHE A 12 18.73 2.38 -8.11
CA PHE A 12 17.78 2.71 -7.05
C PHE A 12 16.45 3.23 -7.63
N VAL A 13 16.48 4.19 -8.55
CA VAL A 13 15.29 4.77 -9.15
C VAL A 13 14.48 3.73 -9.92
N VAL A 14 15.12 2.90 -10.75
CA VAL A 14 14.45 1.86 -11.52
C VAL A 14 13.77 0.85 -10.59
N VAL A 15 14.48 0.35 -9.57
CA VAL A 15 13.91 -0.59 -8.60
C VAL A 15 12.78 0.05 -7.79
N LEU A 16 12.96 1.29 -7.31
CA LEU A 16 11.96 2.01 -6.53
C LEU A 16 10.66 2.22 -7.30
N VAL A 17 10.75 2.75 -8.53
CA VAL A 17 9.56 3.00 -9.37
C VAL A 17 8.87 1.68 -9.72
N SER A 18 9.64 0.65 -10.08
CA SER A 18 9.10 -0.68 -10.36
C SER A 18 8.33 -1.26 -9.17
N MET A 19 8.91 -1.17 -7.98
CA MET A 19 8.29 -1.61 -6.73
C MET A 19 7.04 -0.79 -6.42
N LEU A 20 7.10 0.54 -6.54
CA LEU A 20 5.98 1.43 -6.20
C LEU A 20 4.76 1.19 -7.11
N VAL A 21 4.97 1.09 -8.42
CA VAL A 21 3.90 0.80 -9.39
C VAL A 21 3.33 -0.60 -9.14
N THR A 22 4.21 -1.61 -9.02
CA THR A 22 3.78 -3.00 -8.85
C THR A 22 3.09 -3.23 -7.52
N HIS A 23 3.48 -2.51 -6.46
CA HIS A 23 2.80 -2.52 -5.17
C HIS A 23 1.33 -2.14 -5.34
N ASN A 24 1.05 -1.01 -6.02
CA ASN A 24 -0.31 -0.56 -6.24
C ASN A 24 -1.13 -1.57 -7.07
N VAL A 25 -0.51 -2.15 -8.11
CA VAL A 25 -1.15 -3.20 -8.92
C VAL A 25 -1.46 -4.45 -8.08
N ALA A 26 -0.52 -4.90 -7.28
CA ALA A 26 -0.69 -6.07 -6.42
C ALA A 26 -1.81 -5.85 -5.40
N ASP A 27 -1.84 -4.69 -4.73
CA ASP A 27 -2.80 -4.38 -3.67
C ASP A 27 -4.21 -4.09 -4.18
N HIS A 28 -4.35 -3.57 -5.40
CA HIS A 28 -5.65 -3.13 -5.90
C HIS A 28 -6.23 -4.01 -7.01
N TRP A 29 -5.40 -4.65 -7.82
CA TRP A 29 -5.87 -5.45 -8.96
C TRP A 29 -5.71 -6.95 -8.70
N VAL A 30 -4.59 -7.37 -8.10
CA VAL A 30 -4.31 -8.79 -7.86
C VAL A 30 -4.95 -9.28 -6.57
N GLN A 31 -4.99 -8.44 -5.53
CA GLN A 31 -5.52 -8.81 -4.22
C GLN A 31 -7.02 -9.13 -4.29
N PRO A 32 -7.45 -10.35 -3.90
CA PRO A 32 -8.87 -10.66 -3.74
C PRO A 32 -9.50 -9.86 -2.59
N GLN A 33 -10.74 -9.42 -2.79
CA GLN A 33 -11.48 -8.64 -1.78
C GLN A 33 -11.55 -9.32 -0.40
N ALA A 34 -11.70 -10.65 -0.38
CA ALA A 34 -11.72 -11.42 0.87
C ALA A 34 -10.40 -11.32 1.65
N GLN A 35 -9.24 -11.27 0.96
CA GLN A 35 -7.96 -11.09 1.62
C GLN A 35 -7.83 -9.68 2.19
N SER A 36 -8.25 -8.66 1.42
CA SER A 36 -8.23 -7.26 1.85
C SER A 36 -9.08 -7.01 3.10
N ARG A 37 -10.28 -7.61 3.15
CA ARG A 37 -11.16 -7.53 4.32
C ARG A 37 -10.58 -8.26 5.53
N ASP A 38 -10.08 -9.48 5.33
CA ASP A 38 -9.76 -10.38 6.45
C ASP A 38 -8.33 -10.20 6.98
N LYS A 39 -7.38 -9.61 6.21
CA LYS A 39 -5.96 -9.48 6.61
C LYS A 39 -5.73 -8.67 7.90
N GLY A 40 -6.66 -7.79 8.26
CA GLY A 40 -6.66 -6.99 9.49
C GLY A 40 -7.29 -7.66 10.72
N LEU A 41 -7.85 -8.87 10.58
CA LEU A 41 -8.50 -9.56 11.70
C LEU A 41 -7.52 -9.85 12.86
N HIS A 42 -7.99 -9.63 14.08
CA HIS A 42 -7.26 -9.76 15.34
C HIS A 42 -8.11 -10.46 16.42
N GLY A 43 -7.59 -10.60 17.64
CA GLY A 43 -8.28 -11.29 18.73
C GLY A 43 -8.52 -12.77 18.42
N VAL A 44 -9.73 -13.26 18.67
CA VAL A 44 -10.13 -14.66 18.43
C VAL A 44 -9.98 -15.11 16.97
N HIS A 45 -9.99 -14.16 16.01
CA HIS A 45 -9.85 -14.43 14.58
C HIS A 45 -8.43 -14.14 14.05
N MET A 46 -7.43 -13.97 14.93
CA MET A 46 -6.07 -13.59 14.53
C MET A 46 -5.45 -14.56 13.53
N TRP A 47 -5.66 -15.88 13.70
CA TRP A 47 -5.11 -16.89 12.79
C TRP A 47 -5.60 -16.70 11.35
N LYS A 48 -6.91 -16.50 11.17
CA LYS A 48 -7.53 -16.26 9.86
C LYS A 48 -6.94 -15.01 9.20
N GLY A 49 -6.77 -13.94 9.98
CA GLY A 49 -6.17 -12.71 9.46
C GLY A 49 -4.70 -12.86 9.07
N ARG A 50 -3.90 -13.61 9.84
CA ARG A 50 -2.50 -13.90 9.50
C ARG A 50 -2.40 -14.68 8.21
N LEU A 51 -3.26 -15.69 8.02
CA LEU A 51 -3.29 -16.48 6.79
C LEU A 51 -3.74 -15.64 5.57
N ALA A 52 -4.75 -14.78 5.74
CA ALA A 52 -5.17 -13.86 4.69
C ALA A 52 -4.05 -12.88 4.31
N CYS A 53 -3.35 -12.31 5.29
CA CYS A 53 -2.21 -11.43 5.07
C CYS A 53 -1.04 -12.17 4.39
N LEU A 54 -0.73 -13.40 4.83
CA LEU A 54 0.36 -14.19 4.24
C LEU A 54 0.09 -14.52 2.77
N ARG A 55 -1.14 -14.89 2.42
CA ARG A 55 -1.54 -15.14 1.02
C ARG A 55 -1.39 -13.89 0.16
N HIS A 56 -1.80 -12.74 0.68
CA HIS A 56 -1.64 -11.45 0.01
C HIS A 56 -0.18 -11.12 -0.22
N VAL A 57 0.63 -11.20 0.84
CA VAL A 57 2.07 -10.90 0.77
C VAL A 57 2.77 -11.86 -0.18
N ALA A 58 2.39 -13.14 -0.23
CA ALA A 58 2.94 -14.09 -1.20
C ALA A 58 2.65 -13.65 -2.65
N SER A 59 1.41 -13.26 -2.98
CA SER A 59 1.09 -12.74 -4.31
C SER A 59 1.80 -11.41 -4.61
N TYR A 60 1.87 -10.50 -3.63
CA TYR A 60 2.58 -9.23 -3.73
C TYR A 60 4.07 -9.44 -4.01
N THR A 61 4.72 -10.34 -3.28
CA THR A 61 6.14 -10.66 -3.46
C THR A 61 6.39 -11.31 -4.81
N ALA A 62 5.48 -12.19 -5.29
CA ALA A 62 5.59 -12.76 -6.62
C ALA A 62 5.49 -11.69 -7.72
N CYS A 63 4.52 -10.78 -7.63
CA CYS A 63 4.37 -9.68 -8.60
C CYS A 63 5.59 -8.75 -8.60
N THR A 64 6.02 -8.29 -7.43
CA THR A 64 7.17 -7.39 -7.30
C THR A 64 8.47 -8.05 -7.73
N ALA A 65 8.70 -9.31 -7.36
CA ALA A 65 9.89 -10.05 -7.78
C ALA A 65 9.93 -10.22 -9.30
N LEU A 66 8.78 -10.53 -9.92
CA LEU A 66 8.69 -10.65 -11.38
C LEU A 66 9.04 -9.32 -12.07
N ILE A 67 8.41 -8.21 -11.67
CA ILE A 67 8.65 -6.92 -12.34
C ILE A 67 10.08 -6.42 -12.09
N VAL A 68 10.61 -6.54 -10.87
CA VAL A 68 12.01 -6.17 -10.59
C VAL A 68 12.98 -7.05 -11.37
N ALA A 69 12.72 -8.36 -11.51
CA ALA A 69 13.56 -9.25 -12.31
C ALA A 69 13.54 -8.89 -13.81
N VAL A 70 12.37 -8.51 -14.34
CA VAL A 70 12.24 -8.01 -15.73
C VAL A 70 13.07 -6.73 -15.90
N MET A 71 12.95 -5.77 -14.99
CA MET A 71 13.71 -4.52 -15.08
C MET A 71 15.20 -4.70 -14.86
N TRP A 72 15.58 -5.65 -14.00
CA TRP A 72 16.97 -6.07 -13.83
C TRP A 72 17.56 -6.57 -15.14
N ALA A 73 16.85 -7.44 -15.87
CA ALA A 73 17.29 -7.94 -17.16
C ALA A 73 17.29 -6.86 -18.26
N LEU A 74 16.24 -6.01 -18.32
CA LEU A 74 16.09 -5.00 -19.36
C LEU A 74 17.11 -3.85 -19.28
N PHE A 75 17.49 -3.44 -18.07
CA PHE A 75 18.42 -2.34 -17.83
C PHE A 75 19.83 -2.80 -17.44
N GLU A 76 20.09 -4.11 -17.48
CA GLU A 76 21.37 -4.73 -17.08
C GLU A 76 21.85 -4.22 -15.71
N LEU A 77 20.94 -4.13 -14.74
CA LEU A 77 21.24 -3.52 -13.44
C LEU A 77 22.32 -4.31 -12.71
N ARG A 78 23.25 -3.59 -12.05
CA ARG A 78 24.32 -4.17 -11.24
C ARG A 78 23.80 -4.61 -9.86
N VAL A 79 22.84 -5.53 -9.86
CA VAL A 79 22.22 -6.08 -8.65
C VAL A 79 22.68 -7.53 -8.50
N SER A 80 23.12 -7.93 -7.30
CA SER A 80 23.43 -9.33 -7.02
C SER A 80 22.15 -10.12 -6.73
N LEU A 81 22.13 -11.42 -7.02
CA LEU A 81 21.00 -12.29 -6.67
C LEU A 81 20.70 -12.25 -5.16
N PHE A 82 21.74 -12.17 -4.33
CA PHE A 82 21.59 -12.03 -2.88
C PHE A 82 20.87 -10.73 -2.49
N SER A 83 21.30 -9.59 -3.04
CA SER A 83 20.67 -8.28 -2.80
C SER A 83 19.22 -8.26 -3.28
N PHE A 84 18.92 -8.90 -4.41
CA PHE A 84 17.56 -9.06 -4.91
C PHE A 84 16.68 -9.85 -3.93
N ILE A 85 17.11 -11.05 -3.52
CA ILE A 85 16.35 -11.88 -2.57
C ILE A 85 16.16 -11.15 -1.24
N LEU A 86 17.22 -10.53 -0.71
CA LEU A 86 17.17 -9.80 0.55
C LEU A 86 16.22 -8.60 0.47
N GLY A 87 16.25 -7.84 -0.63
CA GLY A 87 15.33 -6.72 -0.86
C GLY A 87 13.88 -7.16 -0.90
N GLN A 88 13.58 -8.26 -1.61
CA GLN A 88 12.24 -8.84 -1.65
C GLN A 88 11.78 -9.35 -0.29
N LEU A 89 12.67 -9.99 0.49
CA LEU A 89 12.36 -10.44 1.85
C LEU A 89 12.05 -9.26 2.78
N ILE A 90 12.89 -8.21 2.76
CA ILE A 90 12.67 -7.00 3.55
C ILE A 90 11.32 -6.38 3.18
N SER A 91 11.02 -6.25 1.88
CA SER A 91 9.74 -5.72 1.42
C SER A 91 8.55 -6.59 1.86
N ALA A 92 8.66 -7.91 1.76
CA ALA A 92 7.60 -8.83 2.18
C ALA A 92 7.32 -8.72 3.69
N VAL A 93 8.36 -8.65 4.52
CA VAL A 93 8.24 -8.54 5.98
C VAL A 93 7.63 -7.20 6.37
N THR A 94 8.11 -6.10 5.79
CA THR A 94 7.58 -4.76 6.09
C THR A 94 6.13 -4.62 5.61
N HIS A 95 5.79 -5.18 4.45
CA HIS A 95 4.42 -5.17 3.94
C HIS A 95 3.49 -6.02 4.80
N PHE A 96 3.90 -7.24 5.17
CA PHE A 96 3.16 -8.07 6.11
C PHE A 96 2.92 -7.34 7.42
N TRP A 97 3.97 -6.70 7.96
CA TRP A 97 3.88 -5.95 9.20
C TRP A 97 2.91 -4.78 9.07
N ALA A 98 2.96 -4.00 7.98
CA ALA A 98 2.05 -2.88 7.75
C ALA A 98 0.58 -3.32 7.60
N ASP A 99 0.34 -4.41 6.87
CA ASP A 99 -1.01 -4.90 6.56
C ASP A 99 -1.78 -5.44 7.78
N ARG A 100 -1.07 -5.76 8.87
CA ARG A 100 -1.71 -6.31 10.07
C ARG A 100 -2.50 -5.28 10.88
N ARG A 101 -2.46 -3.98 10.53
CA ARG A 101 -3.18 -2.83 11.13
C ARG A 101 -2.95 -2.62 12.64
N THR A 102 -3.05 -3.65 13.48
CA THR A 102 -2.75 -3.61 14.92
C THR A 102 -1.31 -3.22 15.23
N THR A 103 -0.38 -3.57 14.35
CA THR A 103 1.03 -3.17 14.37
C THR A 103 1.19 -1.67 14.12
N LEU A 104 0.54 -1.14 13.09
CA LEU A 104 0.52 0.29 12.76
C LEU A 104 -0.15 1.11 13.87
N ARG A 105 -1.25 0.62 14.45
CA ARG A 105 -1.89 1.24 15.61
C ARG A 105 -0.92 1.43 16.77
N ARG A 106 -0.18 0.36 17.12
CA ARG A 106 0.79 0.40 18.22
C ARG A 106 1.95 1.35 17.93
N LEU A 107 2.38 1.43 16.67
CA LEU A 107 3.39 2.39 16.26
C LEU A 107 2.87 3.83 16.40
N ALA A 108 1.65 4.12 15.93
CA ALA A 108 1.04 5.43 16.08
C ALA A 108 0.92 5.84 17.56
N GLU A 109 0.38 4.95 18.41
CA GLU A 109 0.32 5.15 19.87
C GLU A 109 1.69 5.33 20.53
N PHE A 110 2.75 4.77 19.95
CA PHE A 110 4.12 4.94 20.43
C PHE A 110 4.70 6.30 20.00
N VAL A 111 4.49 6.70 18.74
CA VAL A 111 4.92 7.99 18.20
C VAL A 111 4.23 9.14 18.93
N ASP A 112 2.91 9.04 19.16
CA ASP A 112 2.14 10.04 19.91
C ASP A 112 2.71 10.24 21.32
N ARG A 113 3.08 9.13 21.99
CA ARG A 113 3.73 9.17 23.32
C ARG A 113 5.12 9.81 23.27
N LEU A 114 5.93 9.53 22.25
CA LEU A 114 7.26 10.13 22.11
C LEU A 114 7.19 11.63 21.82
N GLN A 115 6.21 12.07 21.04
CA GLN A 115 6.08 13.46 20.61
C GLN A 115 5.24 14.33 21.56
N GLY A 116 4.58 13.72 22.56
CA GLY A 116 3.72 14.45 23.50
C GLY A 116 2.45 15.03 22.86
N LEU A 117 2.05 14.53 21.69
CA LEU A 117 0.89 15.01 20.94
C LEU A 117 -0.39 14.49 21.60
N LYS A 118 -1.36 15.39 21.84
CA LYS A 118 -2.66 15.05 22.44
C LYS A 118 -3.83 15.26 21.46
N ASP A 119 -3.89 16.42 20.79
CA ASP A 119 -5.09 16.84 20.06
C ASP A 119 -5.01 16.66 18.52
N GLU A 120 -3.80 16.62 17.95
CA GLU A 120 -3.50 16.40 16.51
C GLU A 120 -2.63 15.13 16.33
N ALA A 121 -2.93 14.09 17.11
CA ALA A 121 -2.10 12.89 17.23
C ALA A 121 -2.11 12.06 15.94
N VAL A 122 -1.00 11.40 15.60
CA VAL A 122 -0.90 10.44 14.48
C VAL A 122 -1.91 9.29 14.64
N GLY A 123 -2.27 8.96 15.89
CA GLY A 123 -3.36 8.03 16.21
C GLY A 123 -4.74 8.45 15.68
N SER A 124 -5.00 9.74 15.47
CA SER A 124 -6.25 10.23 14.85
C SER A 124 -6.32 9.83 13.37
N PHE A 125 -5.18 9.82 12.66
CA PHE A 125 -5.08 9.34 11.28
C PHE A 125 -5.39 7.83 11.18
N TYR A 126 -5.00 7.05 12.18
CA TYR A 126 -5.37 5.63 12.24
C TYR A 126 -6.88 5.40 12.39
N GLN A 127 -7.63 6.39 12.89
CA GLN A 127 -9.10 6.32 12.98
C GLN A 127 -9.81 6.69 11.67
N LEU A 128 -9.12 7.30 10.70
CA LEU A 128 -9.70 7.56 9.38
C LEU A 128 -10.02 6.23 8.68
N GLY A 129 -11.32 5.98 8.50
CA GLY A 129 -11.85 4.75 7.89
C GLY A 129 -12.20 3.64 8.90
N ALA A 130 -12.07 3.87 10.20
CA ALA A 130 -12.65 2.97 11.20
C ALA A 130 -14.19 3.10 11.22
N PRO A 131 -14.92 2.00 11.50
CA PRO A 131 -16.36 2.07 11.71
C PRO A 131 -16.69 3.00 12.88
N ARG A 132 -17.84 3.68 12.80
CA ARG A 132 -18.32 4.51 13.91
C ARG A 132 -18.61 3.63 15.13
N ALA A 133 -18.42 4.17 16.33
CA ALA A 133 -18.74 3.45 17.57
C ALA A 133 -20.18 2.91 17.53
N GLY A 134 -20.33 1.59 17.72
CA GLY A 134 -21.61 0.90 17.68
C GLY A 134 -22.20 0.63 16.29
N LYS A 135 -21.46 0.85 15.20
CA LYS A 135 -21.87 0.54 13.82
C LYS A 135 -20.82 -0.35 13.15
N ASP A 136 -21.24 -1.30 12.32
CA ASP A 136 -20.33 -2.09 11.45
C ASP A 136 -20.32 -1.49 10.04
N ASP A 137 -20.13 -0.17 9.96
CA ASP A 137 -20.06 0.59 8.72
C ASP A 137 -18.62 0.75 8.25
N ASN A 138 -17.81 -0.30 8.41
CA ASN A 138 -16.47 -0.40 7.86
C ASN A 138 -16.57 -1.07 6.47
N PRO A 139 -16.81 -0.33 5.37
CA PRO A 139 -16.56 -0.89 4.06
C PRO A 139 -15.09 -1.32 4.08
N ALA A 140 -14.79 -2.52 3.60
CA ALA A 140 -13.45 -3.11 3.65
C ALA A 140 -12.32 -2.22 3.09
N LEU A 141 -12.67 -1.10 2.48
CA LEU A 141 -11.87 0.06 2.12
C LEU A 141 -12.64 1.31 2.59
N GLY A 142 -12.03 2.18 3.40
CA GLY A 142 -12.65 3.41 3.90
C GLY A 142 -13.49 4.13 2.84
N GLY A 143 -14.78 4.31 3.12
CA GLY A 143 -15.72 4.89 2.17
C GLY A 143 -15.58 6.41 2.13
N GLY A 144 -15.25 6.97 0.96
CA GLY A 144 -15.59 8.37 0.62
C GLY A 144 -14.62 9.11 -0.30
N GLY A 145 -13.30 8.88 -0.18
CA GLY A 145 -12.29 9.69 -0.88
C GLY A 145 -11.59 9.03 -2.07
N HIS A 146 -11.61 7.71 -2.19
CA HIS A 146 -10.81 6.97 -3.19
C HIS A 146 -11.65 6.29 -4.28
N ARG A 147 -12.75 6.94 -4.69
CA ARG A 147 -13.54 6.50 -5.84
C ARG A 147 -12.89 7.01 -7.11
N ARG A 148 -12.08 6.17 -7.77
CA ARG A 148 -11.69 6.21 -9.20
C ARG A 148 -11.49 7.63 -9.80
N SER A 149 -10.33 8.24 -9.62
CA SER A 149 -9.87 9.35 -10.46
C SER A 149 -8.84 8.86 -11.49
N TRP A 150 -9.25 7.95 -12.38
CA TRP A 150 -8.54 7.70 -13.65
C TRP A 150 -9.48 7.76 -14.85
N VAL A 151 -10.62 8.44 -14.69
CA VAL A 151 -11.38 8.90 -15.85
C VAL A 151 -10.85 10.30 -16.16
N VAL A 152 -9.98 10.32 -17.17
CA VAL A 152 -9.64 11.47 -17.99
C VAL A 152 -10.83 12.42 -18.07
N VAL A 153 -10.66 13.65 -17.61
CA VAL A 153 -11.57 14.76 -17.87
C VAL A 153 -11.55 15.01 -19.37
N ALA A 154 -12.36 14.27 -20.11
CA ALA A 154 -12.76 14.62 -21.45
C ALA A 154 -13.86 15.68 -21.33
N HIS A 155 -13.50 16.88 -21.76
CA HIS A 155 -14.37 18.00 -22.11
C HIS A 155 -15.86 17.68 -22.28
N ARG A 156 -16.72 18.39 -21.54
CA ARG A 156 -17.99 18.92 -22.06
C ARG A 156 -18.49 20.06 -21.19
N GLY A 157 -18.15 21.28 -21.61
CA GLY A 157 -18.98 22.44 -21.30
C GLY A 157 -20.26 22.39 -22.14
N SER A 158 -21.38 22.81 -21.55
CA SER A 158 -22.51 23.45 -22.26
C SER A 158 -23.71 23.58 -21.31
N MET A 159 -23.86 24.79 -20.76
CA MET A 159 -25.09 25.58 -20.55
C MET A 159 -26.40 24.92 -20.05
N ARG A 160 -26.92 25.50 -18.95
CA ARG A 160 -28.31 25.38 -18.48
C ARG A 160 -29.25 26.22 -19.36
N PRO A 161 -30.50 25.80 -19.59
CA PRO A 161 -31.59 26.71 -19.93
C PRO A 161 -32.38 27.13 -18.69
N SER A 162 -32.78 28.40 -18.72
CA SER A 162 -33.69 29.11 -17.82
C SER A 162 -35.05 28.43 -17.67
N GLN A 163 -35.56 28.39 -16.44
CA GLN A 163 -36.98 28.16 -16.16
C GLN A 163 -37.73 29.48 -16.40
N ALA A 164 -38.68 29.47 -17.33
CA ALA A 164 -39.70 30.48 -17.51
C ALA A 164 -41.06 29.79 -17.43
N SER A 165 -41.82 30.10 -16.39
CA SER A 165 -43.29 30.12 -16.34
C SER A 165 -43.71 30.73 -15.01
#